data_AF-A0A498M4H1-F1
#
_entry.id   AF-A0A498M4H1-F1
#
_cell.length_a   1.000
_cell.length_b   1.000
_cell.length_c   1.000
_cell.angle_alpha   90.00
_cell.angle_beta   90.00
_cell.angle_gamma   90.00
#
_symmetry.space_group_name_H-M   'P 1'
#
loop_
_entity.id
_entity.type
_entity.pdbx_description
1 polymer ?
#
loop_
_entity_poly.entity_id
_entity_poly.type
_entity_poly.pdbx_seq_one_letter_code
_entity_poly.pdbx_strand_id
1 'polypeptide(L)'
;MSEYFSLSECDVIGFDLDHTLCRYNLKETSRLIYESFARYLVEHKGYDKDLLHLTPATWDFCFKGLVVDLEEGNLVKLAEDGTVLRATHGTKNLSTDDIIKHYGPKREWKHFNSLNTSYTRSDQK
;
A
#
# COMPACT_ATOMS: atom_id res chain seq x y z
N MET A 1 -31.40 -0.62 8.47
CA MET A 1 -31.30 0.39 9.54
C MET A 1 -29.94 0.21 10.15
N SER A 2 -29.05 1.21 10.07
CA SER A 2 -27.75 1.14 10.75
C SER A 2 -28.01 1.26 12.24
N GLU A 3 -27.64 0.25 13.02
CA GLU A 3 -27.51 0.42 14.47
C GLU A 3 -26.46 1.50 14.72
N TYR A 4 -26.78 2.47 15.57
CA TYR A 4 -25.85 3.52 15.94
C TYR A 4 -24.87 2.97 16.97
N PHE A 5 -23.57 3.24 16.78
CA PHE A 5 -22.54 2.93 17.76
C PHE A 5 -22.52 4.02 18.84
N SER A 6 -22.55 3.63 20.12
CA SER A 6 -22.40 4.55 21.26
C SER A 6 -21.21 4.21 22.14
N LEU A 7 -20.31 5.17 22.32
CA LEU A 7 -19.17 5.04 23.25
C LEU A 7 -19.62 4.89 24.71
N SER A 8 -20.81 5.37 25.07
CA SER A 8 -21.34 5.26 26.43
C SER A 8 -21.71 3.82 26.81
N GLU A 9 -21.84 2.94 25.82
CA GLU A 9 -22.18 1.52 26.00
C GLU A 9 -20.92 0.64 26.07
N CYS A 10 -19.73 1.22 25.95
CA CYS A 10 -18.46 0.50 26.04
C CYS A 10 -17.88 0.58 27.47
N ASP A 11 -17.76 -0.56 28.16
CA ASP A 11 -17.08 -0.64 29.46
C ASP A 11 -15.56 -0.44 29.35
N VAL A 12 -14.98 -0.82 28.21
CA VAL A 12 -13.55 -0.75 27.94
C VAL A 12 -13.34 -0.29 26.50
N ILE A 13 -12.33 0.57 26.31
CA ILE A 13 -11.88 1.02 24.99
C ILE A 13 -10.41 0.62 24.85
N GLY A 14 -10.15 -0.31 23.93
CA GLY A 14 -8.80 -0.69 23.55
C GLY A 14 -8.25 0.24 22.48
N PHE A 15 -7.00 0.68 22.64
CA PHE A 15 -6.28 1.44 21.63
C PHE A 15 -5.07 0.65 21.17
N ASP A 16 -4.84 0.67 19.87
CA ASP A 16 -3.54 0.28 19.33
C ASP A 16 -2.46 1.26 19.83
N LEU A 17 -1.21 0.81 19.89
CA LEU A 17 -0.10 1.64 20.34
C LEU A 17 0.49 2.43 19.18
N ASP A 18 1.13 1.74 18.24
CA ASP A 18 1.90 2.37 17.17
C ASP A 18 0.97 3.06 16.17
N HIS A 19 1.29 4.31 15.83
CA HIS A 19 0.47 5.17 14.96
C HIS A 19 -0.95 5.49 15.47
N THR A 20 -1.32 5.03 16.67
CA THR A 20 -2.59 5.39 17.36
C THR A 20 -2.31 6.20 18.62
N LEU A 21 -1.83 5.59 19.71
CA LEU A 21 -1.41 6.31 20.92
C LEU A 21 -0.01 6.93 20.78
N CYS A 22 0.92 6.18 20.20
CA CYS A 22 2.29 6.62 19.91
C CYS A 22 2.37 7.16 18.49
N ARG A 23 2.58 8.47 18.37
CA ARG A 23 2.66 9.16 17.08
C ARG A 23 4.11 9.36 16.67
N TYR A 24 4.45 8.82 15.50
CA TYR A 24 5.77 8.96 14.92
C TYR A 24 5.84 10.10 13.90
N ASN A 25 7.04 10.65 13.70
CA ASN A 25 7.32 11.48 12.54
C ASN A 25 7.43 10.58 11.30
N LEU A 26 6.37 10.56 10.48
CA LEU A 26 6.26 9.67 9.32
C LEU A 26 7.44 9.80 8.35
N LYS A 27 7.99 11.00 8.17
CA LYS A 27 9.12 11.21 7.27
C LYS A 27 10.37 10.46 7.76
N GLU A 28 10.70 10.62 9.04
CA GLU A 28 11.88 10.01 9.64
C GLU A 28 11.69 8.51 9.83
N THR A 29 10.51 8.06 10.25
CA THR A 29 10.22 6.63 10.43
C THR A 29 10.23 5.87 9.11
N SER A 30 9.59 6.39 8.08
CA SER A 30 9.65 5.77 6.75
C SER A 30 11.09 5.67 6.27
N ARG A 31 11.90 6.72 6.50
CA ARG A 31 13.31 6.75 6.07
C ARG A 31 14.11 5.65 6.76
N LEU A 32 13.94 5.54 8.07
CA LEU A 32 14.56 4.50 8.87
C LEU A 32 14.17 3.09 8.39
N ILE A 33 12.88 2.87 8.08
CA ILE A 33 12.39 1.59 7.57
C ILE A 33 13.07 1.25 6.25
N TYR A 34 13.08 2.17 5.27
CA TYR A 34 13.72 1.94 3.98
C TYR A 34 15.21 1.64 4.15
N GLU A 35 15.95 2.50 4.87
CA GLU A 35 17.40 2.37 5.01
C GLU A 35 17.77 1.04 5.69
N SER A 36 17.01 0.64 6.73
CA SER A 36 17.18 -0.64 7.41
C SER A 36 16.98 -1.82 6.45
N PHE A 37 15.93 -1.76 5.63
CA PHE A 37 15.60 -2.85 4.71
C PHE A 37 16.56 -2.93 3.52
N ALA A 38 16.88 -1.81 2.89
CA ALA A 38 17.83 -1.74 1.78
C ALA A 38 19.21 -2.26 2.21
N ARG A 39 19.68 -1.86 3.40
CA ARG A 39 20.95 -2.35 3.98
C ARG A 39 20.95 -3.86 4.14
N TYR A 40 19.87 -4.43 4.70
CA TYR A 40 19.73 -5.87 4.85
C TYR A 40 19.76 -6.61 3.49
N LEU A 41 19.05 -6.09 2.49
CA LEU A 41 19.02 -6.70 1.15
C LEU A 41 20.40 -6.69 0.48
N VAL A 42 21.14 -5.58 0.60
CA VAL A 42 22.49 -5.47 0.01
C VAL A 42 23.48 -6.35 0.75
N GLU A 43 23.54 -6.27 2.08
CA GLU A 43 24.56 -6.95 2.88
C GLU A 43 24.33 -8.46 2.98
N HIS A 44 23.07 -8.91 3.03
CA HIS A 44 22.75 -10.30 3.31
C HIS A 44 22.04 -11.04 2.18
N LYS A 45 21.48 -10.33 1.19
CA LYS A 45 20.78 -10.95 0.06
C LYS A 45 21.46 -10.70 -1.28
N GLY A 46 22.56 -9.95 -1.31
CA GLY A 46 23.36 -9.71 -2.51
C GLY A 46 22.69 -8.80 -3.54
N TYR A 47 21.76 -7.95 -3.10
CA TYR A 47 21.13 -6.97 -3.98
C TYR A 47 22.10 -5.82 -4.34
N ASP A 48 21.79 -5.10 -5.41
CA ASP A 48 22.60 -3.99 -5.89
C ASP A 48 22.76 -2.88 -4.83
N LYS A 49 23.99 -2.37 -4.68
CA LYS A 49 24.33 -1.29 -3.75
C LYS A 49 23.62 0.02 -4.09
N ASP A 50 23.14 0.17 -5.31
CA ASP A 50 22.34 1.33 -5.73
C ASP A 50 21.08 1.50 -4.88
N LEU A 51 20.54 0.43 -4.26
CA LEU A 51 19.41 0.53 -3.33
C LEU A 51 19.68 1.41 -2.11
N LEU A 52 20.95 1.60 -1.72
CA LEU A 52 21.33 2.46 -0.59
C LEU A 52 21.20 3.96 -0.92
N HIS A 53 21.03 4.31 -2.19
CA HIS A 53 20.95 5.69 -2.65
C HIS A 53 19.49 6.10 -2.90
N LEU A 54 18.86 6.70 -1.90
CA LEU A 54 17.54 7.30 -2.03
C LEU A 54 17.63 8.70 -2.64
N THR A 55 16.76 8.99 -3.61
CA THR A 55 16.57 10.36 -4.12
C THR A 55 15.30 10.97 -3.51
N PRO A 56 15.22 12.31 -3.37
CA PRO A 56 13.98 12.96 -2.96
C PRO A 56 12.79 12.65 -3.91
N ALA A 57 13.05 12.52 -5.21
CA ALA A 57 12.02 12.21 -6.21
C ALA A 57 11.41 10.82 -6.04
N THR A 58 12.17 9.84 -5.55
CA THR A 58 11.66 8.49 -5.25
C THR A 58 10.91 8.42 -3.93
N TRP A 59 11.10 9.41 -3.05
CA TRP A 59 10.48 9.45 -1.72
C TRP A 59 8.97 9.73 -1.77
N ASP A 60 8.57 10.71 -2.57
CA ASP A 60 7.19 11.18 -2.64
C ASP A 60 6.33 10.37 -3.64
N PHE A 61 6.89 9.30 -4.20
CA PHE A 61 6.24 8.52 -5.25
C PHE A 61 5.16 7.57 -4.71
N CYS A 62 5.43 6.89 -3.60
CA CYS A 62 4.51 5.92 -3.00
C CYS A 62 3.69 6.56 -1.88
N PHE A 63 2.38 6.32 -1.89
CA PHE A 63 1.47 6.79 -0.84
C PHE A 63 0.48 5.70 -0.42
N LYS A 64 -0.20 5.92 0.71
CA LYS A 64 -1.13 4.95 1.30
C LYS A 64 -2.26 4.60 0.33
N GLY A 65 -2.60 3.31 0.29
CA GLY A 65 -3.74 2.79 -0.49
C GLY A 65 -3.39 2.54 -1.96
N LEU A 66 -2.13 2.25 -2.26
CA LEU A 66 -1.69 1.59 -3.49
C LEU A 66 -1.61 0.08 -3.26
N VAL A 67 -1.91 -0.69 -4.30
CA VAL A 67 -1.73 -2.13 -4.36
C VAL A 67 -0.43 -2.42 -5.08
N VAL A 68 0.37 -3.34 -4.55
CA VAL A 68 1.56 -3.86 -5.22
C VAL A 68 1.16 -5.13 -5.98
N ASP A 69 1.09 -5.04 -7.30
CA ASP A 69 0.95 -6.20 -8.17
C ASP A 69 2.33 -6.81 -8.41
N LEU A 70 2.64 -7.86 -7.64
CA LEU A 70 3.93 -8.55 -7.71
C LEU A 70 4.10 -9.38 -8.99
N GLU A 71 3.00 -9.80 -9.63
CA GLU A 71 3.07 -10.63 -10.84
C GLU A 71 3.48 -9.79 -12.05
N GLU A 72 2.91 -8.58 -12.15
CA GLU A 72 3.19 -7.66 -13.25
C GLU A 72 4.26 -6.61 -12.92
N GLY A 73 4.70 -6.54 -11.66
CA GLY A 73 5.68 -5.55 -11.17
C GLY A 73 5.12 -4.12 -11.13
N ASN A 74 3.81 -3.99 -10.90
CA ASN A 74 3.11 -2.71 -10.99
C ASN A 74 2.66 -2.17 -9.62
N LEU A 75 2.64 -0.86 -9.47
CA LEU A 75 1.91 -0.19 -8.39
C LEU A 75 0.59 0.33 -8.93
N VAL A 76 -0.50 -0.02 -8.26
CA VAL A 76 -1.85 0.14 -8.80
C VAL A 76 -2.72 0.93 -7.83
N LYS A 77 -3.38 1.98 -8.33
CA LYS A 77 -4.42 2.69 -7.61
C LYS A 77 -5.78 2.17 -8.08
N LEU A 78 -6.55 1.62 -7.14
CA LEU A 78 -7.89 1.10 -7.40
C LEU A 78 -8.98 2.07 -6.96
N ALA A 79 -10.11 2.00 -7.65
CA ALA A 79 -11.41 2.49 -7.19
C ALA A 79 -12.04 1.49 -6.20
N GLU A 80 -13.13 1.90 -5.56
CA GLU A 80 -13.88 1.08 -4.60
C GLU A 80 -14.49 -0.19 -5.23
N ASP A 81 -14.74 -0.17 -6.54
CA ASP A 81 -15.26 -1.31 -7.29
C ASP A 81 -14.15 -2.21 -7.88
N GLY A 82 -12.88 -1.88 -7.63
CA GLY A 82 -11.73 -2.64 -8.15
C GLY A 82 -11.22 -2.19 -9.51
N THR A 83 -11.79 -1.12 -10.09
CA THR A 83 -11.30 -0.53 -11.34
C THR A 83 -9.92 0.10 -11.12
N VAL A 84 -8.96 -0.19 -12.00
CA VAL A 84 -7.64 0.43 -12.04
C VAL A 84 -7.76 1.87 -12.54
N LEU A 85 -7.56 2.82 -11.61
CA LEU A 85 -7.59 4.26 -11.89
C LEU A 85 -6.26 4.75 -12.45
N ARG A 86 -5.14 4.26 -11.90
CA ARG A 86 -3.77 4.57 -12.31
C ARG A 86 -2.88 3.37 -12.03
N ALA A 87 -1.85 3.21 -12.84
CA ALA A 87 -0.82 2.22 -12.57
C ALA A 87 0.55 2.72 -13.02
N THR A 88 1.60 2.21 -12.38
CA THR A 88 2.99 2.40 -12.78
C THR A 88 3.70 1.06 -12.84
N HIS A 89 4.65 0.91 -13.76
CA HIS A 89 5.59 -0.21 -13.76
C HIS A 89 6.92 0.27 -13.16
N GLY A 90 7.24 -0.22 -11.97
CA GLY A 90 8.20 0.48 -11.11
C GLY A 90 7.79 1.95 -10.92
N THR A 91 8.65 2.89 -11.31
CA THR A 91 8.39 4.33 -11.23
C THR A 91 7.81 4.96 -12.50
N LYS A 92 7.63 4.18 -13.57
CA LYS A 92 7.14 4.69 -14.86
C LYS A 92 5.62 4.61 -14.92
N ASN A 93 4.96 5.74 -15.18
CA ASN A 93 3.52 5.76 -15.38
C ASN A 93 3.11 4.93 -16.60
N LEU A 94 2.08 4.11 -16.44
CA LEU A 94 1.45 3.40 -17.54
C LEU A 94 0.44 4.31 -18.24
N SER A 95 0.43 4.27 -19.58
CA SER A 95 -0.61 4.94 -20.36
C SER A 95 -1.94 4.20 -20.20
N THR A 96 -3.03 4.83 -20.62
CA THR A 96 -4.35 4.18 -20.65
C THR A 96 -4.35 2.89 -21.47
N ASP A 97 -3.65 2.90 -22.60
CA ASP A 97 -3.56 1.73 -23.49
C ASP A 97 -2.76 0.61 -22.84
N ASP A 98 -1.67 0.94 -22.12
CA ASP A 98 -0.90 -0.03 -21.35
C ASP A 98 -1.72 -0.61 -20.20
N ILE A 99 -2.50 0.22 -19.49
CA ILE A 99 -3.41 -0.25 -18.44
C ILE A 99 -4.42 -1.25 -19.02
N ILE A 100 -5.01 -0.95 -20.18
CA ILE A 100 -5.94 -1.87 -20.87
C ILE A 100 -5.23 -3.15 -21.30
N LYS A 101 -3.97 -3.05 -21.73
CA LYS A 101 -3.16 -4.20 -22.11
C LYS A 101 -2.85 -5.12 -20.92
N HIS A 102 -2.55 -4.57 -19.75
CA HIS A 102 -2.24 -5.35 -18.53
C HIS A 102 -3.50 -5.86 -17.81
N TYR A 103 -4.55 -5.05 -17.71
CA TYR A 103 -5.73 -5.32 -16.86
C TYR A 103 -7.03 -5.53 -17.65
N GLY A 104 -6.93 -5.66 -18.98
CA GLY A 104 -8.07 -5.85 -19.87
C GLY A 104 -8.91 -4.59 -20.11
N PRO A 105 -9.94 -4.69 -20.98
CA PRO A 105 -10.74 -3.54 -21.40
C PRO A 105 -11.54 -2.91 -20.24
N LYS A 106 -11.87 -3.70 -19.22
CA LYS A 106 -12.55 -3.22 -18.00
C LYS A 106 -11.60 -2.61 -16.97
N ARG A 107 -10.28 -2.75 -17.17
CA ARG A 107 -9.25 -2.29 -16.24
C ARG A 107 -9.46 -2.85 -14.84
N GLU A 108 -9.82 -4.13 -14.73
CA GLU A 108 -10.09 -4.77 -13.45
C GLU A 108 -8.84 -5.48 -12.96
N TRP A 109 -8.46 -5.26 -11.70
CA TRP A 109 -7.37 -6.02 -11.11
C TRP A 109 -7.87 -7.40 -10.66
N LYS A 110 -7.33 -8.47 -11.25
CA LYS A 110 -7.79 -9.87 -11.10
C LYS A 110 -7.94 -10.35 -9.65
N HIS A 111 -7.17 -9.78 -8.73
CA HIS A 111 -7.12 -10.21 -7.34
C HIS A 111 -7.97 -9.33 -6.40
N PHE A 112 -8.72 -8.36 -6.93
CA PHE A 112 -9.49 -7.41 -6.12
C PHE A 112 -10.43 -8.08 -5.12
N ASN A 113 -11.14 -9.13 -5.54
CA ASN A 113 -12.05 -9.86 -4.66
C ASN A 113 -11.35 -10.52 -3.45
N SER A 114 -10.11 -10.98 -3.62
CA SER A 114 -9.31 -11.54 -2.52
C SER A 114 -8.85 -10.46 -1.52
N LEU A 115 -8.60 -9.26 -2.03
CA LEU A 115 -8.20 -8.10 -1.24
C LEU A 115 -9.36 -7.60 -0.39
N ASN A 116 -10.57 -7.51 -0.97
CA ASN A 116 -11.79 -7.18 -0.24
C ASN A 116 -12.08 -8.16 0.90
N THR A 117 -11.98 -9.48 0.67
CA THR A 117 -12.20 -10.46 1.74
C THR A 117 -11.26 -10.32 2.94
N SER A 118 -10.08 -9.71 2.74
CA SER A 118 -9.11 -9.46 3.82
C SER A 118 -9.52 -8.23 4.65
N TYR A 119 -10.02 -7.18 4.01
CA TYR A 119 -10.55 -5.98 4.68
C TYR A 119 -11.91 -6.25 5.36
N THR A 120 -12.80 -7.06 4.76
CA THR A 120 -14.09 -7.39 5.39
C THR A 120 -13.91 -8.23 6.66
N ARG A 121 -12.80 -8.97 6.80
CA ARG A 121 -12.49 -9.74 8.02
C ARG A 121 -12.00 -8.87 9.18
N SER A 122 -11.41 -7.71 8.92
CA SER A 122 -11.05 -6.76 9.98
C SER A 122 -12.26 -6.01 10.54
N ASP A 123 -13.34 -5.86 9.76
CA ASP A 123 -14.57 -5.17 10.20
C ASP A 123 -15.57 -6.09 10.93
N GLN A 124 -15.29 -7.40 11.00
CA GLN A 124 -16.15 -8.41 11.64
C GLN A 124 -15.62 -8.94 12.99
N LYS A 125 -14.62 -8.29 13.58
CA LYS A 125 -14.10 -8.66 14.90
C LYS A 125 -14.22 -7.53 15.92
#